data_AF-A0A957PLT2-F1
#
_entry.id   AF-A0A957PLT2-F1
#
_cell.length_a   1.000
_cell.length_b   1.000
_cell.length_c   1.000
_cell.angle_alpha   90.00
_cell.angle_beta   90.00
_cell.angle_gamma   90.00
#
_symmetry.space_group_name_H-M   'P 1'
#
loop_
_entity.id
_entity.type
_entity.pdbx_description
1 polymer ?
#
loop_
_entity_poly.entity_id
_entity_poly.type
_entity_poly.pdbx_seq_one_letter_code
_entity_poly.pdbx_strand_id
1 'polypeptide(L)'
;MLTPDQVNFYKENGFLGSIDILNADKAKHYRQQFDELEKQVDQKTAQIGLVDYHFQHKFIWELATHPRILDAVEEVIGPNFYLLATHFFNKYGEGEKAEAFVAWHQDV
;
A
#
# COMPACT_ATOMS: atom_id res chain seq x y z
N MET A 1 -19.28 4.38 -0.06
CA MET A 1 -17.95 5.04 -0.04
C MET A 1 -17.54 5.20 -1.49
N LEU A 2 -16.64 6.12 -1.85
CA LEU A 2 -16.51 6.61 -3.23
C LEU A 2 -17.82 7.24 -3.79
N THR A 3 -17.69 8.26 -4.63
CA THR A 3 -18.83 8.80 -5.37
C THR A 3 -19.05 8.01 -6.67
N PRO A 4 -20.26 8.07 -7.28
CA PRO A 4 -20.47 7.49 -8.61
C PRO A 4 -19.45 7.97 -9.64
N ASP A 5 -19.04 9.24 -9.56
CA ASP A 5 -18.03 9.82 -10.46
C ASP A 5 -16.64 9.20 -10.23
N GLN A 6 -16.25 8.94 -8.97
CA GLN A 6 -14.99 8.25 -8.65
C GLN A 6 -14.97 6.81 -9.16
N VAL A 7 -16.10 6.10 -9.04
CA VAL A 7 -16.25 4.73 -9.57
C VAL A 7 -16.17 4.73 -11.09
N ASN A 8 -16.83 5.68 -11.77
CA ASN A 8 -16.76 5.81 -13.22
C ASN A 8 -15.35 6.19 -13.68
N PHE A 9 -14.68 7.11 -12.99
CA PHE A 9 -13.30 7.49 -13.27
C PHE A 9 -12.37 6.28 -13.23
N TYR A 10 -12.47 5.43 -12.19
CA TYR A 10 -11.68 4.21 -12.10
C TYR A 10 -11.95 3.28 -13.30
N LYS A 11 -13.23 3.06 -13.66
CA LYS A 11 -13.59 2.19 -14.78
C LYS A 11 -13.02 2.66 -16.11
N GLU A 12 -12.94 3.97 -16.33
CA GLU A 12 -12.42 4.57 -17.55
C GLU A 12 -10.89 4.63 -17.60
N ASN A 13 -10.24 4.90 -16.46
CA ASN A 13 -8.81 5.23 -16.41
C ASN A 13 -7.92 4.14 -15.79
N GLY A 14 -8.49 3.15 -15.11
CA GLY A 14 -7.77 2.05 -14.47
C GLY A 14 -7.08 2.42 -13.16
N PHE A 15 -7.30 3.61 -12.61
CA PHE A 15 -6.78 4.03 -11.31
C PHE A 15 -7.69 5.05 -10.62
N LEU A 16 -7.53 5.20 -9.30
CA LEU A 16 -8.14 6.26 -8.52
C LEU A 16 -7.18 6.67 -7.39
N GLY A 17 -6.83 7.95 -7.34
CA GLY A 17 -5.91 8.50 -6.34
C GLY A 17 -6.61 9.31 -5.25
N SER A 18 -5.84 9.77 -4.27
CA SER A 18 -6.27 10.74 -3.24
C SER A 18 -7.50 10.30 -2.43
N ILE A 19 -7.60 9.01 -2.10
CA ILE A 19 -8.62 8.49 -1.20
C ILE A 19 -8.14 8.69 0.24
N ASP A 20 -8.86 9.47 1.03
CA ASP A 20 -8.55 9.65 2.44
C ASP A 20 -8.81 8.36 3.22
N ILE A 21 -7.73 7.68 3.63
CA ILE A 21 -7.81 6.47 4.46
C ILE A 21 -7.47 6.77 5.93
N LEU A 22 -6.34 7.42 6.16
CA LEU A 22 -5.79 7.70 7.48
C LEU A 22 -5.66 9.19 7.71
N ASN A 23 -5.86 9.61 8.96
CA ASN A 23 -5.40 10.94 9.40
C ASN A 23 -3.90 10.93 9.69
N ALA A 24 -3.32 12.11 9.93
CA ALA A 24 -1.88 12.27 10.15
C ALA A 24 -1.35 11.46 11.33
N ASP A 25 -2.09 11.37 12.44
CA ASP A 25 -1.65 10.62 13.63
C ASP A 25 -1.62 9.10 13.37
N LYS A 26 -2.63 8.57 12.68
CA LYS A 26 -2.67 7.15 12.29
C LYS A 26 -1.60 6.83 11.26
N ALA A 27 -1.38 7.70 10.27
CA ALA A 27 -0.29 7.56 9.32
C ALA A 27 1.08 7.53 10.04
N LYS A 28 1.28 8.43 11.01
CA LYS A 28 2.49 8.45 11.84
C LYS A 28 2.66 7.18 12.67
N HIS A 29 1.58 6.64 13.22
CA HIS A 29 1.61 5.36 13.95
C HIS A 29 2.09 4.21 13.07
N TYR A 30 1.49 4.01 11.89
CA TYR A 30 1.94 2.95 10.97
C TYR A 30 3.37 3.17 10.48
N ARG A 31 3.77 4.44 10.28
CA ARG A 31 5.15 4.77 9.95
C ARG A 31 6.13 4.32 11.03
N GLN A 32 5.83 4.58 12.30
CA GLN A 32 6.67 4.12 13.42
C GLN A 32 6.76 2.59 13.50
N GLN A 33 5.64 1.89 13.29
CA GLN A 33 5.63 0.42 13.24
C GLN A 33 6.51 -0.11 12.11
N PHE A 34 6.47 0.54 10.94
CA PHE A 34 7.36 0.22 9.82
C PHE A 34 8.83 0.51 10.16
N ASP A 35 9.15 1.64 10.78
CA ASP A 35 10.53 1.98 11.17
C ASP A 35 11.12 0.95 12.15
N GLU A 36 10.31 0.35 13.05
CA GLU A 36 10.77 -0.74 13.91
C GLU A 36 10.95 -2.07 13.17
N LEU A 37 10.16 -2.34 12.13
CA LEU A 37 10.36 -3.50 11.24
C LEU A 37 11.63 -3.34 10.41
N GLU A 38 11.89 -2.14 9.88
CA GLU A 38 13.05 -1.85 9.04
C GLU A 38 14.37 -2.13 9.78
N LYS A 39 14.45 -1.85 11.08
CA LYS A 39 15.62 -2.17 11.92
C LYS A 39 15.93 -3.66 12.05
N GLN A 40 14.96 -4.53 11.75
CA GLN A 40 15.08 -5.98 11.95
C GLN A 40 15.56 -6.71 10.68
N VAL A 41 15.58 -6.02 9.54
CA VAL A 41 15.95 -6.60 8.25
C VAL A 41 17.09 -5.80 7.62
N ASP A 42 17.81 -6.43 6.69
CA ASP A 42 18.80 -5.67 5.90
C ASP A 42 18.11 -4.68 4.95
N GLN A 43 18.85 -3.66 4.51
CA GLN A 43 18.31 -2.59 3.66
C GLN A 43 17.72 -3.11 2.34
N LYS A 44 18.28 -4.18 1.74
CA LYS A 44 17.78 -4.76 0.48
C LYS A 44 16.42 -5.44 0.71
N THR A 45 16.29 -6.17 1.82
CA THR A 45 15.04 -6.78 2.25
C THR A 45 13.99 -5.70 2.56
N ALA A 46 14.35 -4.65 3.32
CA ALA A 46 13.45 -3.52 3.55
C ALA A 46 13.05 -2.81 2.24
N GLN A 47 13.96 -2.73 1.25
CA GLN A 47 13.71 -1.96 0.03
C GLN A 47 12.50 -2.47 -0.77
N ILE A 48 12.43 -3.79 -0.97
CA ILE A 48 11.47 -4.43 -1.87
C ILE A 48 11.17 -5.89 -1.50
N GLY A 49 11.78 -6.44 -0.45
CA GLY A 49 11.66 -7.86 -0.07
C GLY A 49 10.54 -8.16 0.94
N LEU A 50 9.87 -7.12 1.47
CA LEU A 50 8.79 -7.28 2.45
C LEU A 50 7.47 -7.61 1.75
N VAL A 51 7.38 -8.81 1.18
CA VAL A 51 6.20 -9.36 0.48
C VAL A 51 5.45 -10.34 1.39
N ASP A 52 4.13 -10.17 1.51
CA ASP A 52 3.22 -11.01 2.33
C ASP A 52 3.48 -10.97 3.83
N TYR A 53 4.10 -9.89 4.31
CA TYR A 53 4.39 -9.72 5.74
C TYR A 53 3.14 -9.49 6.60
N HIS A 54 1.95 -9.32 6.02
CA HIS A 54 0.69 -9.31 6.76
C HIS A 54 0.44 -10.63 7.53
N PHE A 55 1.02 -11.76 7.10
CA PHE A 55 0.99 -13.01 7.86
C PHE A 55 1.85 -12.98 9.13
N GLN A 56 2.84 -12.08 9.20
CA GLN A 56 3.85 -12.04 10.26
C GLN A 56 3.68 -10.84 11.19
N HIS A 57 3.18 -9.70 10.68
CA HIS A 57 3.06 -8.46 11.43
C HIS A 57 1.63 -7.93 11.44
N LYS A 58 1.07 -7.84 12.66
CA LYS A 58 -0.29 -7.38 12.91
C LYS A 58 -0.60 -6.01 12.31
N PHE A 59 0.33 -5.05 12.37
CA PHE A 59 0.08 -3.70 11.88
C PHE A 59 -0.13 -3.66 10.35
N ILE A 60 0.52 -4.57 9.60
CA ILE A 60 0.35 -4.67 8.15
C ILE A 60 -1.03 -5.26 7.85
N TRP A 61 -1.44 -6.31 8.58
CA TRP A 61 -2.78 -6.86 8.47
C TRP A 61 -3.85 -5.81 8.80
N GLU A 62 -3.71 -5.09 9.90
CA GLU A 62 -4.65 -4.04 10.33
C GLU A 62 -4.75 -2.90 9.30
N LEU A 63 -3.65 -2.54 8.65
CA LEU A 63 -3.68 -1.54 7.58
C LEU A 63 -4.33 -2.10 6.31
N ALA A 64 -3.91 -3.27 5.84
CA ALA A 64 -4.44 -3.89 4.63
C ALA A 64 -5.94 -4.24 4.72
N THR A 65 -6.45 -4.43 5.94
CA THR A 65 -7.87 -4.71 6.23
C THR A 65 -8.61 -3.52 6.84
N HIS A 66 -8.05 -2.31 6.72
CA HIS A 66 -8.70 -1.11 7.23
C HIS A 66 -10.08 -0.91 6.57
N PRO A 67 -11.17 -0.64 7.32
CA PRO A 67 -12.53 -0.59 6.75
C PRO A 67 -12.67 0.36 5.55
N ARG A 68 -12.03 1.53 5.59
CA ARG A 68 -12.05 2.48 4.47
C ARG A 68 -11.35 1.99 3.20
N ILE A 69 -10.38 1.08 3.32
CA ILE A 69 -9.77 0.42 2.16
C ILE A 69 -10.74 -0.62 1.62
N LEU A 70 -11.28 -1.47 2.50
CA LEU A 70 -12.22 -2.54 2.11
C LEU A 70 -13.46 -1.97 1.42
N ASP A 71 -14.07 -0.94 2.01
CA ASP A 71 -15.24 -0.26 1.45
C ASP A 71 -14.92 0.40 0.10
N ALA A 72 -13.73 0.99 -0.09
CA ALA A 72 -13.35 1.59 -1.37
C ALA A 72 -13.09 0.54 -2.46
N VAL A 73 -12.50 -0.60 -2.09
CA VAL A 73 -12.25 -1.73 -3.00
C VAL A 73 -13.56 -2.40 -3.40
N GLU A 74 -14.45 -2.64 -2.45
CA GLU A 74 -15.77 -3.25 -2.67
C GLU A 74 -16.60 -2.51 -3.73
N GLU A 75 -16.57 -1.17 -3.70
CA GLU A 75 -17.32 -0.32 -4.65
C GLU A 75 -16.83 -0.48 -6.10
N VAL A 76 -15.62 -1.01 -6.30
CA VAL A 76 -15.00 -1.18 -7.61
C VAL A 76 -15.04 -2.63 -8.10
N ILE A 77 -14.75 -3.60 -7.22
CA ILE A 77 -14.61 -5.01 -7.61
C ILE A 77 -15.74 -5.92 -7.09
N GLY A 78 -16.66 -5.37 -6.30
CA GLY A 78 -17.79 -6.08 -5.70
C GLY A 78 -17.51 -6.62 -4.29
N PRO A 79 -18.52 -7.20 -3.63
CA PRO A 79 -18.51 -7.50 -2.19
C PRO A 79 -17.69 -8.73 -1.80
N ASN A 80 -17.22 -9.52 -2.76
CA ASN A 80 -16.46 -10.75 -2.48
C ASN A 80 -15.08 -10.65 -3.12
N PHE A 81 -14.07 -10.39 -2.29
CA PHE A 81 -12.69 -10.28 -2.73
C PHE A 81 -11.73 -10.80 -1.66
N TYR A 82 -10.49 -11.03 -2.07
CA TYR A 82 -9.42 -11.54 -1.23
C TYR A 82 -8.25 -10.56 -1.19
N LEU A 83 -7.63 -10.42 -0.03
CA LEU A 83 -6.29 -9.84 0.07
C LEU A 83 -5.29 -10.89 -0.46
N LEU A 84 -4.79 -10.69 -1.68
CA LEU A 84 -3.84 -11.62 -2.30
C LEU A 84 -2.43 -11.46 -1.73
N ALA A 85 -1.97 -10.22 -1.60
CA ALA A 85 -0.61 -9.91 -1.19
C ALA A 85 -0.49 -8.52 -0.56
N THR A 86 0.62 -8.29 0.15
CA THR A 86 1.04 -6.95 0.61
C THR A 86 2.50 -6.73 0.28
N HIS A 87 2.87 -5.52 -0.13
CA HIS A 87 4.24 -5.20 -0.51
C HIS A 87 4.64 -3.78 -0.08
N PHE A 88 5.79 -3.65 0.59
CA PHE A 88 6.41 -2.34 0.82
C PHE A 88 7.35 -1.96 -0.32
N PHE A 89 7.21 -0.72 -0.80
CA PHE A 89 8.09 -0.10 -1.79
C PHE A 89 8.86 1.06 -1.15
N ASN A 90 10.12 0.82 -0.76
CA ASN A 90 10.93 1.85 -0.13
C ASN A 90 11.93 2.48 -1.11
N LYS A 91 11.92 3.80 -1.19
CA LYS A 91 12.83 4.60 -2.02
C LYS A 91 13.76 5.39 -1.09
N TYR A 92 15.02 4.97 -1.04
CA TYR A 92 16.06 5.68 -0.29
C TYR A 92 16.62 6.82 -1.15
N GLY A 93 16.72 8.02 -0.58
CA GLY A 93 17.18 9.23 -1.28
C GLY A 93 18.69 9.41 -1.36
N GLU A 94 19.48 8.39 -1.03
CA GLU A 94 20.93 8.46 -0.94
C GLU A 94 21.62 7.44 -1.87
N GLY A 95 22.83 7.80 -2.33
CA GLY A 95 23.68 6.94 -3.16
C GLY A 95 23.15 6.72 -4.58
N GLU A 96 23.74 5.75 -5.28
CA GLU A 96 23.38 5.41 -6.69
C GLU A 96 21.90 5.02 -6.86
N LYS A 97 21.24 4.59 -5.77
CA LYS A 97 19.82 4.23 -5.78
C LYS A 97 18.89 5.44 -5.84
N ALA A 98 19.35 6.64 -5.53
CA ALA A 98 18.55 7.86 -5.61
C ALA A 98 18.13 8.18 -7.06
N GLU A 99 18.96 7.80 -8.02
CA GLU A 99 18.70 7.98 -9.46
C GLU A 99 17.91 6.82 -10.08
N ALA A 100 17.63 5.75 -9.29
CA ALA A 100 16.93 4.59 -9.78
C ALA A 100 15.43 4.88 -9.97
N PHE A 101 14.93 4.63 -11.17
CA PHE A 101 13.51 4.78 -11.51
C PHE A 101 12.89 3.43 -11.87
N VAL A 102 11.56 3.39 -11.86
CA VAL A 102 10.78 2.25 -12.33
C VAL A 102 10.29 2.59 -13.72
N ALA A 103 10.74 1.86 -14.73
CA ALA A 103 10.29 2.04 -16.11
C ALA A 103 8.81 1.68 -16.26
N TRP A 104 8.17 2.16 -17.32
CA TRP A 104 6.80 1.79 -17.66
C TRP A 104 6.66 0.26 -17.77
N HIS A 105 5.74 -0.29 -16.99
CA HIS A 105 5.38 -1.70 -16.98
C HIS A 105 3.95 -1.86 -16.46
N GLN A 106 3.44 -3.09 -16.53
CA GLN A 106 2.20 -3.49 -15.89
C GLN A 106 2.55 -4.47 -14.78
N ASP A 107 1.91 -4.33 -13.62
CA ASP A 107 1.95 -5.36 -12.59
C ASP A 107 1.34 -6.65 -13.17
N VAL A 108 1.94 -7.81 -12.86
CA VAL A 108 1.52 -9.14 -13.34
C VAL A 108 0.85 -9.91 -12.21
#